data_AF-A0A1N6TSP0-F1
#
_entry.id   AF-A0A1N6TSP0-F1
#
_cell.length_a   1.000
_cell.length_b   1.000
_cell.length_c   1.000
_cell.angle_alpha   90.00
_cell.angle_beta   90.00
_cell.angle_gamma   90.00
#
_symmetry.space_group_name_H-M   'P 1'
#
loop_
_entity.id
_entity.type
_entity.pdbx_description
1 polymer ?
#
loop_
_entity_poly.entity_id
_entity_poly.type
_entity_poly.pdbx_seq_one_letter_code
_entity_poly.pdbx_strand_id
1 'polypeptide(L)'
;MVRANGHTVGNESSGTAGALPAAVRECDYYLSHIRQVETVEALMGDARLYDFVMTAHGLEDMAYARSFIRRLLVGGLDGPGALAIRFSDSRYSALLAAFNFALHGTSTTSRRAALEGVVTRYLRRAEEKASRARLVPPSALRAIRPHHRIRLGGR
;
A
#
# COMPACT_ATOMS: atom_id res chain seq x y z
N MET A 1 -45.58 8.91 25.57
CA MET A 1 -44.99 10.20 25.99
C MET A 1 -43.74 9.89 26.81
N VAL A 2 -42.69 10.69 26.65
CA VAL A 2 -41.38 10.68 27.35
C VAL A 2 -40.20 10.01 26.61
N ARG A 3 -39.15 10.82 26.49
CA ARG A 3 -37.91 10.74 25.69
C ARG A 3 -36.70 10.35 26.56
N ALA A 4 -35.64 9.92 25.87
CA ALA A 4 -34.20 10.14 26.10
C ALA A 4 -33.43 9.45 27.24
N ASN A 5 -32.40 8.68 26.84
CA ASN A 5 -30.98 8.81 27.22
C ASN A 5 -30.22 7.69 26.48
N GLY A 6 -29.34 7.94 25.52
CA GLY A 6 -28.14 8.74 25.69
C GLY A 6 -26.99 7.82 26.12
N HIS A 7 -26.54 6.94 25.22
CA HIS A 7 -25.28 6.20 25.43
C HIS A 7 -24.34 6.50 24.25
N THR A 8 -23.61 7.60 24.41
CA THR A 8 -22.33 7.82 23.76
C THR A 8 -21.36 6.76 24.27
N VAL A 9 -21.18 5.68 23.51
CA VAL A 9 -19.99 4.83 23.69
C VAL A 9 -18.91 5.44 22.81
N GLY A 10 -18.02 6.20 23.45
CA GLY A 10 -16.79 6.64 22.82
C GLY A 10 -15.94 5.43 22.46
N ASN A 11 -15.22 5.56 21.33
CA ASN A 11 -13.79 5.30 21.29
C ASN A 11 -13.30 4.05 22.05
N GLU A 12 -13.49 2.86 21.47
CA GLU A 12 -12.62 1.71 21.71
C GLU A 12 -12.70 0.75 20.52
N SER A 13 -11.76 0.92 19.58
CA SER A 13 -11.15 -0.11 18.69
C SER A 13 -10.48 0.55 17.47
N SER A 14 -9.71 1.61 17.70
CA SER A 14 -8.82 2.18 16.68
C SER A 14 -7.62 1.24 16.51
N GLY A 15 -7.62 0.40 15.47
CA GLY A 15 -6.45 -0.41 15.15
C GLY A 15 -6.62 -1.47 14.06
N THR A 16 -7.74 -2.19 13.98
CA THR A 16 -7.78 -3.43 13.17
C THR A 16 -9.08 -3.72 12.41
N ALA A 17 -10.16 -2.95 12.61
CA ALA A 17 -11.43 -3.15 11.87
C ALA A 17 -11.56 -2.31 10.58
N GLY A 18 -10.70 -1.31 10.37
CA GLY A 18 -10.83 -0.31 9.29
C GLY A 18 -9.97 -0.54 8.05
N ALA A 19 -9.06 -1.53 8.05
CA ALA A 19 -8.08 -1.71 6.98
C ALA A 19 -8.72 -2.13 5.64
N LEU A 20 -9.71 -3.03 5.68
CA LEU A 20 -10.44 -3.46 4.49
C LEU A 20 -11.37 -2.35 3.95
N PRO A 21 -12.18 -1.66 4.79
CA PRO A 21 -12.94 -0.49 4.33
C PRO A 21 -12.06 0.63 3.77
N ALA A 22 -10.88 0.87 4.34
CA ALA A 22 -9.93 1.83 3.80
C ALA A 22 -9.40 1.39 2.44
N ALA A 23 -9.05 0.11 2.30
CA ALA A 23 -8.55 -0.42 1.04
C ALA A 23 -9.58 -0.29 -0.10
N VAL A 24 -10.86 -0.55 0.18
CA VAL A 24 -11.94 -0.38 -0.80
C VAL A 24 -12.05 1.07 -1.26
N ARG A 25 -11.92 2.05 -0.36
CA ARG A 25 -11.93 3.48 -0.74
C ARG A 25 -10.74 3.85 -1.62
N GLU A 26 -9.56 3.31 -1.35
CA GLU A 26 -8.39 3.53 -2.18
C GLU A 26 -8.56 2.89 -3.57
N CYS A 27 -9.18 1.71 -3.66
CA CYS A 27 -9.51 1.10 -4.95
C CYS A 27 -10.51 1.93 -5.76
N ASP A 28 -11.53 2.50 -5.12
CA ASP A 28 -12.51 3.38 -5.77
C ASP A 28 -11.86 4.65 -6.32
N TYR A 29 -11.00 5.29 -5.51
CA TYR A 29 -10.22 6.44 -5.94
C TYR A 29 -9.34 6.08 -7.15
N TYR A 30 -8.59 4.97 -7.05
CA TYR A 30 -7.72 4.51 -8.13
C TYR A 30 -8.49 4.28 -9.43
N LEU A 31 -9.60 3.53 -9.40
CA LEU A 31 -10.38 3.22 -10.60
C LEU A 31 -11.02 4.46 -11.24
N SER A 32 -11.40 5.45 -10.42
CA SER A 32 -12.02 6.70 -10.90
C SER A 32 -11.02 7.64 -11.58
N HIS A 33 -9.74 7.60 -11.20
CA HIS A 33 -8.73 8.56 -11.68
C HIS A 33 -7.71 7.95 -12.65
N ILE A 34 -7.37 6.67 -12.52
CA ILE A 34 -6.27 6.06 -13.29
C ILE A 34 -6.52 6.09 -14.81
N ARG A 35 -7.78 6.06 -15.24
CA ARG A 35 -8.14 6.13 -16.67
C ARG A 35 -7.79 7.46 -17.34
N GLN A 36 -7.64 8.53 -16.55
CA GLN A 36 -7.25 9.85 -17.03
C GLN A 36 -5.71 9.98 -17.14
N VAL A 37 -4.99 9.01 -16.60
CA VAL A 37 -3.52 9.01 -16.60
C VAL A 37 -3.04 8.37 -17.89
N GLU A 38 -2.51 9.19 -18.80
CA GLU A 38 -2.05 8.73 -20.11
C GLU A 38 -0.52 8.62 -20.21
N THR A 39 0.20 9.20 -19.26
CA THR A 39 1.66 9.30 -19.27
C THR A 39 2.28 8.90 -17.94
N VAL A 40 3.59 8.57 -17.98
CA VAL A 40 4.37 8.30 -16.78
C VAL A 40 4.38 9.52 -15.85
N GLU A 41 4.52 10.70 -16.43
CA GLU A 41 4.52 11.97 -15.70
C GLU A 41 3.20 12.21 -14.99
N ALA A 42 2.06 11.91 -15.62
CA ALA A 42 0.75 12.01 -15.00
C ALA A 42 0.58 11.00 -13.85
N LEU A 43 1.03 9.76 -14.02
CA LEU A 43 0.97 8.74 -12.97
C LEU A 43 1.81 9.15 -11.76
N MET A 44 2.99 9.69 -12.01
CA MET A 44 3.87 10.17 -10.96
C MET A 44 3.40 11.48 -10.35
N GLY A 45 2.74 12.35 -11.12
CA GLY A 45 2.22 13.63 -10.65
C GLY A 45 1.17 13.48 -9.55
N ASP A 46 0.37 12.40 -9.59
CA ASP A 46 -0.57 12.06 -8.54
C ASP A 46 0.10 11.14 -7.49
N ALA A 47 0.40 11.72 -6.32
CA ALA A 47 1.03 10.98 -5.23
C ALA A 47 0.16 9.81 -4.72
N ARG A 48 -1.17 9.97 -4.69
CA ARG A 48 -2.08 8.91 -4.23
C ARG A 48 -2.09 7.73 -5.20
N LEU A 49 -2.17 8.00 -6.50
CA LEU A 49 -2.11 6.94 -7.51
C LEU A 49 -0.76 6.24 -7.49
N TYR A 50 0.33 7.00 -7.41
CA TYR A 50 1.67 6.45 -7.32
C TYR A 50 1.84 5.54 -6.09
N ASP A 51 1.48 6.02 -4.89
CA ASP A 51 1.62 5.26 -3.64
C ASP A 51 0.72 4.01 -3.64
N PHE A 52 -0.48 4.11 -4.22
CA PHE A 52 -1.39 2.98 -4.40
C PHE A 52 -0.74 1.89 -5.26
N VAL A 53 -0.20 2.26 -6.42
CA VAL A 53 0.47 1.34 -7.34
C VAL A 53 1.70 0.71 -6.69
N MET A 54 2.52 1.51 -6.00
CA MET A 54 3.70 1.00 -5.29
C MET A 54 3.28 0.02 -4.19
N THR A 55 2.22 0.31 -3.43
CA THR A 55 1.69 -0.60 -2.41
C THR A 55 1.15 -1.89 -3.02
N ALA A 56 0.42 -1.82 -4.13
CA ALA A 56 -0.12 -2.97 -4.84
C ALA A 56 0.98 -3.91 -5.36
N HIS A 57 2.06 -3.34 -5.90
CA HIS A 57 3.23 -4.11 -6.34
C HIS A 57 4.21 -4.44 -5.21
N GLY A 58 3.92 -3.91 -4.03
CA GLY A 58 4.66 -4.18 -2.83
C GLY A 58 6.02 -3.53 -2.73
N LEU A 59 6.18 -2.41 -3.42
CA LEU A 59 7.36 -1.57 -3.49
C LEU A 59 7.20 -0.32 -2.61
N GLU A 60 6.35 -0.38 -1.59
CA GLU A 60 6.06 0.73 -0.66
C GLU A 60 7.36 1.28 -0.03
N ASP A 61 8.27 0.41 0.40
CA ASP A 61 9.59 0.81 0.93
C ASP A 61 10.48 1.50 -0.11
N MET A 62 10.18 1.35 -1.40
CA MET A 62 10.92 1.94 -2.53
C MET A 62 10.17 3.14 -3.13
N ALA A 63 9.02 3.53 -2.58
CA ALA A 63 8.22 4.64 -3.08
C ALA A 63 8.99 5.97 -3.05
N TYR A 64 9.94 6.13 -2.12
CA TYR A 64 10.82 7.30 -2.05
C TYR A 64 11.75 7.45 -3.27
N ALA A 65 12.07 6.35 -3.95
CA ALA A 65 13.02 6.31 -5.06
C ALA A 65 12.40 6.79 -6.38
N ARG A 66 11.69 7.92 -6.36
CA ARG A 66 10.86 8.42 -7.47
C ARG A 66 11.61 8.54 -8.79
N SER A 67 12.83 9.09 -8.77
CA SER A 67 13.66 9.23 -9.97
C SER A 67 14.06 7.88 -10.59
N PHE A 68 14.21 6.85 -9.77
CA PHE A 68 14.48 5.50 -10.25
C PHE A 68 13.22 4.89 -10.88
N ILE A 69 12.09 4.94 -10.17
CA ILE A 69 10.81 4.43 -10.68
C ILE A 69 10.39 5.13 -11.98
N ARG A 70 10.61 6.45 -12.09
CA ARG A 70 10.38 7.20 -13.33
C ARG A 70 11.16 6.61 -14.49
N ARG A 71 12.46 6.41 -14.31
CA ARG A 71 13.34 5.86 -15.36
C ARG A 71 12.91 4.46 -15.78
N LEU A 72 12.46 3.65 -14.83
CA LEU A 72 11.93 2.31 -15.12
C LEU A 72 10.63 2.39 -15.94
N LEU A 73 9.66 3.21 -15.52
CA LEU A 73 8.37 3.35 -16.21
C LEU A 73 8.51 3.95 -17.61
N VAL A 74 9.43 4.92 -17.79
CA VAL A 74 9.75 5.49 -19.11
C VAL A 74 10.44 4.47 -20.00
N GLY A 75 11.38 3.68 -19.46
CA GLY A 75 12.12 2.67 -20.23
C GLY A 75 11.31 1.41 -20.53
N GLY A 76 10.33 1.07 -19.69
CA GLY A 76 9.59 -0.19 -19.79
C GLY A 76 10.46 -1.43 -19.58
N LEU A 77 10.00 -2.58 -20.06
CA LEU A 77 10.68 -3.87 -19.92
C LEU A 77 11.87 -4.05 -20.87
N ASP A 78 11.96 -3.25 -21.94
CA ASP A 78 12.98 -3.34 -22.98
C ASP A 78 13.94 -2.15 -23.00
N GLY A 79 13.77 -1.20 -22.06
CA GLY A 79 14.58 0.01 -21.99
C GLY A 79 15.98 -0.19 -21.38
N PRO A 80 16.77 0.88 -21.25
CA PRO A 80 18.14 0.82 -20.71
C PRO A 80 18.24 0.33 -19.26
N GLY A 81 17.12 0.23 -18.53
CA GLY A 81 17.01 -0.37 -17.20
C GLY A 81 16.62 -1.86 -17.18
N ALA A 82 16.28 -2.46 -18.33
CA ALA A 82 15.78 -3.83 -18.46
C ALA A 82 16.71 -4.86 -17.81
N LEU A 83 18.02 -4.72 -18.02
CA LEU A 83 19.01 -5.60 -17.41
C LEU A 83 19.01 -5.51 -15.88
N ALA A 84 18.91 -4.29 -15.33
CA ALA A 84 18.83 -4.10 -13.89
C ALA A 84 17.58 -4.77 -13.32
N ILE A 85 16.43 -4.65 -13.99
CA ILE A 85 15.17 -5.31 -13.59
C ILE A 85 15.32 -6.85 -13.58
N ARG A 86 16.03 -7.43 -14.56
CA ARG A 86 16.25 -8.88 -14.66
C ARG A 86 17.10 -9.47 -13.54
N PHE A 87 18.03 -8.69 -12.97
CA PHE A 87 18.88 -9.12 -11.84
C PHE A 87 18.43 -8.59 -10.48
N SER A 88 17.43 -7.69 -10.45
CA SER A 88 16.88 -7.11 -9.23
C SER A 88 15.64 -7.91 -8.78
N ASP A 89 14.65 -7.20 -8.24
CA ASP A 89 13.42 -7.77 -7.73
C ASP A 89 12.35 -7.92 -8.83
N SER A 90 11.76 -9.12 -8.91
CA SER A 90 10.62 -9.43 -9.79
C SER A 90 9.42 -8.49 -9.62
N ARG A 91 9.27 -7.83 -8.46
CA ARG A 91 8.25 -6.81 -8.20
C ARG A 91 8.32 -5.65 -9.20
N TYR A 92 9.53 -5.26 -9.63
CA TYR A 92 9.71 -4.22 -10.65
C TYR A 92 9.21 -4.69 -12.02
N SER A 93 9.51 -5.92 -12.42
CA SER A 93 8.98 -6.49 -13.66
C SER A 93 7.46 -6.53 -13.67
N ALA A 94 6.84 -6.88 -12.54
CA ALA A 94 5.38 -6.90 -12.41
C ALA A 94 4.77 -5.49 -12.52
N LEU A 95 5.42 -4.48 -11.93
CA LEU A 95 5.01 -3.07 -12.06
C LEU A 95 5.06 -2.62 -13.52
N LEU A 96 6.17 -2.89 -14.20
CA LEU A 96 6.38 -2.48 -15.59
C LEU A 96 5.50 -3.24 -16.57
N ALA A 97 5.17 -4.49 -16.27
CA ALA A 97 4.20 -5.26 -17.06
C ALA A 97 2.78 -4.67 -16.97
N ALA A 98 2.40 -4.13 -15.82
CA ALA A 98 1.11 -3.46 -15.64
C ALA A 98 1.10 -2.05 -16.27
N PHE A 99 2.21 -1.32 -16.16
CA PHE A 99 2.35 0.07 -16.60
C PHE A 99 3.38 0.24 -17.73
N ASN A 100 3.24 -0.54 -18.80
CA ASN A 100 4.13 -0.45 -19.96
C ASN A 100 3.69 0.67 -20.92
N PHE A 101 3.97 1.93 -20.53
CA PHE A 101 3.70 3.11 -21.36
C PHE A 101 4.48 3.12 -22.67
N ALA A 102 5.67 2.51 -22.71
CA ALA A 102 6.45 2.39 -23.93
C ALA A 102 5.77 1.49 -24.98
N LEU A 103 5.10 0.42 -24.55
CA LEU A 103 4.44 -0.54 -25.44
C LEU A 103 3.00 -0.14 -25.79
N HIS A 104 2.27 0.44 -24.83
CA HIS A 104 0.82 0.66 -24.95
C HIS A 104 0.43 2.14 -24.99
N GLY A 105 1.38 3.06 -24.80
CA GLY A 105 1.14 4.51 -24.82
C GLY A 105 0.04 4.92 -23.85
N THR A 106 -0.88 5.75 -24.32
CA THR A 106 -2.01 6.27 -23.54
C THR A 106 -3.03 5.19 -23.14
N SER A 107 -3.05 4.05 -23.85
CA SER A 107 -3.97 2.94 -23.54
C SER A 107 -3.52 2.08 -22.35
N THR A 108 -2.31 2.32 -21.82
CA THR A 108 -1.71 1.53 -20.72
C THR A 108 -2.64 1.40 -19.53
N THR A 109 -3.21 2.52 -19.07
CA THR A 109 -4.04 2.61 -17.86
C THR A 109 -5.47 2.12 -18.06
N SER A 110 -5.89 1.92 -19.31
CA SER A 110 -7.18 1.32 -19.64
C SER A 110 -7.14 -0.21 -19.72
N ARG A 111 -5.94 -0.83 -19.67
CA ARG A 111 -5.79 -2.28 -19.73
C ARG A 111 -6.24 -2.94 -18.42
N ARG A 112 -6.76 -4.17 -18.52
CA ARG A 112 -7.09 -5.00 -17.36
C ARG A 112 -5.93 -5.17 -16.37
N ALA A 113 -4.70 -5.23 -16.88
CA ALA A 113 -3.51 -5.34 -16.03
C ALA A 113 -3.36 -4.14 -15.08
N ALA A 114 -3.62 -2.92 -15.57
CA ALA A 114 -3.59 -1.70 -14.78
C ALA A 114 -4.85 -1.54 -13.92
N LEU A 115 -6.03 -1.90 -14.42
CA LEU A 115 -7.30 -1.75 -13.68
C LEU A 115 -7.49 -2.88 -12.66
N GLU A 116 -7.89 -4.05 -13.13
CA GLU A 116 -8.23 -5.21 -12.30
C GLU A 116 -6.99 -5.80 -11.62
N GLY A 117 -5.86 -5.86 -12.33
CA GLY A 117 -4.63 -6.47 -11.84
C GLY A 117 -4.04 -5.74 -10.64
N VAL A 118 -3.95 -4.40 -10.69
CA VAL A 118 -3.41 -3.59 -9.59
C VAL A 118 -4.35 -3.62 -8.39
N VAL A 119 -5.67 -3.46 -8.60
CA VAL A 119 -6.67 -3.54 -7.53
C VAL A 119 -6.63 -4.88 -6.81
N THR A 120 -6.59 -5.98 -7.56
CA THR A 120 -6.51 -7.34 -6.99
C THR A 120 -5.27 -7.51 -6.11
N ARG A 121 -4.11 -7.02 -6.56
CA ARG A 121 -2.86 -7.09 -5.79
C ARG A 121 -2.93 -6.22 -4.53
N TYR A 122 -3.52 -5.04 -4.63
CA TYR A 122 -3.69 -4.12 -3.50
C TYR A 122 -4.60 -4.72 -2.42
N LEU A 123 -5.74 -5.29 -2.80
CA LEU A 123 -6.68 -5.92 -1.86
C LEU A 123 -6.03 -7.11 -1.14
N ARG A 124 -5.32 -7.98 -1.88
CA ARG A 124 -4.54 -9.08 -1.28
C ARG A 124 -3.54 -8.56 -0.24
N ARG A 125 -2.79 -7.50 -0.57
CA ARG A 125 -1.86 -6.85 0.37
C ARG A 125 -2.56 -6.30 1.61
N ALA A 126 -3.74 -5.70 1.45
CA ALA A 126 -4.51 -5.18 2.56
C ALA A 126 -5.00 -6.31 3.49
N GLU A 127 -5.44 -7.44 2.92
CA GLU A 127 -5.83 -8.64 3.67
C GLU A 127 -4.66 -9.27 4.42
N GLU A 128 -3.49 -9.38 3.79
CA GLU A 128 -2.27 -9.88 4.40
C GLU A 128 -1.84 -9.01 5.59
N LYS A 129 -1.87 -7.67 5.43
CA LYS A 129 -1.59 -6.72 6.51
C LYS A 129 -2.59 -6.85 7.65
N ALA A 130 -3.88 -6.92 7.34
CA ALA A 130 -4.94 -7.09 8.34
C ALA A 130 -4.81 -8.44 9.08
N SER A 131 -4.47 -9.51 8.38
CA SER A 131 -4.27 -10.84 8.95
C SER A 131 -3.04 -10.89 9.86
N ARG A 132 -1.93 -10.28 9.43
CA ARG A 132 -0.72 -10.16 10.27
C ARG A 132 -0.97 -9.33 11.53
N ALA A 133 -1.77 -8.27 11.44
CA ALA A 133 -2.16 -7.47 12.60
C ALA A 133 -3.04 -8.25 13.60
N ARG A 134 -3.84 -9.22 13.14
CA ARG A 134 -4.63 -10.10 14.02
C ARG A 134 -3.76 -11.13 14.75
N LEU A 135 -2.63 -11.53 14.16
CA LEU A 135 -1.73 -12.54 14.74
C LEU A 135 -0.84 -11.99 15.87
N VAL A 136 -0.65 -10.66 15.96
CA VAL A 136 0.11 -10.01 17.04
C VAL A 136 -0.86 -9.48 18.11
N PRO A 137 -1.02 -10.16 19.26
CA PRO A 137 -1.88 -9.65 20.31
C PRO A 137 -1.29 -8.34 20.88
N PRO A 138 -2.12 -7.30 21.12
CA PRO A 138 -1.68 -6.04 21.74
C PRO A 138 -1.10 -6.23 23.16
N SER A 139 -1.25 -7.42 23.76
CA SER A 139 -0.74 -7.80 25.07
C SER A 139 0.78 -8.05 25.12
N ALA A 140 1.47 -8.17 23.97
CA ALA A 140 2.91 -8.49 23.95
C ALA A 140 3.82 -7.34 24.44
N LEU A 141 3.29 -6.12 24.60
CA LEU A 141 4.05 -4.93 25.01
C LEU A 141 4.08 -4.67 26.52
N ARG A 142 3.49 -5.54 27.35
CA ARG A 142 3.48 -5.40 28.82
C ARG A 142 4.15 -6.58 29.53
N ALA A 143 5.31 -7.02 29.05
CA ALA A 143 6.09 -8.06 29.73
C ALA A 143 7.61 -7.77 29.81
N ILE A 144 8.03 -6.53 29.57
CA ILE A 144 9.43 -6.11 29.77
C ILE A 144 9.47 -4.93 30.74
N ARG A 145 9.02 -5.13 31.98
CA ARG A 145 9.49 -4.31 33.10
C ARG A 145 10.67 -5.04 33.74
N PRO A 146 11.89 -4.50 33.73
CA PRO A 146 13.02 -5.12 34.42
C PRO A 146 12.76 -5.09 35.93
N HIS A 147 12.72 -6.26 36.56
CA HIS A 147 12.67 -6.41 38.01
C HIS A 147 13.99 -5.92 38.63
N HIS A 148 14.11 -4.63 38.91
CA HIS A 148 15.13 -4.15 39.85
C HIS A 148 14.59 -4.36 41.28
N ARG A 149 14.90 -5.52 41.84
CA ARG A 149 14.57 -5.88 43.22
C ARG A 149 15.54 -5.16 44.16
N ILE A 150 15.24 -3.91 44.53
CA ILE A 150 15.92 -3.21 45.63
C ILE A 150 15.19 -3.57 46.93
N ARG A 151 15.80 -4.45 47.73
CA ARG A 151 15.38 -4.76 49.09
C ARG A 151 15.99 -3.71 50.02
N LEU A 152 15.21 -2.71 50.42
CA LEU A 152 15.55 -1.83 51.54
C LEU A 152 14.61 -2.12 52.71
N GLY A 153 15.23 -2.49 53.83
CA GLY A 153 14.66 -2.70 55.16
C GLY A 153 15.77 -3.41 55.94
N GLY A 154 16.41 -2.85 56.96
CA GLY A 154 15.99 -1.83 57.91
C GLY A 154 15.96 -2.47 59.29
N ARG A 155 17.15 -2.55 59.93
CA ARG A 155 17.45 -2.48 61.37
C ARG A 155 18.91 -2.84 61.59
#